data_AF-A0A060H2M3-F1
#
_entry.id   AF-A0A060H2M3-F1
#
_cell.length_a   1.000
_cell.length_b   1.000
_cell.length_c   1.000
_cell.angle_alpha   90.00
_cell.angle_beta   90.00
_cell.angle_gamma   90.00
#
_symmetry.space_group_name_H-M   'P 1'
#
loop_
_entity.id
_entity.type
_entity.pdbx_description
1 polymer ?
#
loop_
_entity_poly.entity_id
_entity_poly.type
_entity_poly.pdbx_seq_one_letter_code
_entity_poly.pdbx_strand_id
1 'polypeptide(L)'
;MIGRQWDSASVADCLVTVPTAGTTKVQTRNYKAARRFPVIDQGRNQIAGWTDDEGAVINAPFPLIVFGDHTRAFKFVKRSFARGADGIQLLRPKSGIDPLFFYACRAIDLPARGYNRHFTILKEKELTFPRDIDEQAAIAEVLRRTEHTLGKQAQILRALHDLKRATMRQLFTCGLRGEAQKDRRTEGQRDRADAE
;
A
#
# COMPACT_ATOMS: atom_id res chain seq x y z
N MET A 1 17.92 -23.74 26.91
CA MET A 1 17.17 -23.87 25.65
C MET A 1 15.75 -23.41 25.92
N ILE A 2 15.40 -22.18 25.54
CA ILE A 2 14.03 -21.69 25.65
C ILE A 2 13.25 -22.37 24.52
N GLY A 3 12.32 -23.26 24.86
CA GLY A 3 11.49 -23.94 23.88
C GLY A 3 10.66 -22.91 23.12
N ARG A 4 10.86 -22.82 21.81
CA ARG A 4 10.03 -22.02 20.90
C ARG A 4 8.62 -22.60 20.88
N GLN A 5 7.78 -22.19 21.82
CA GLN A 5 6.38 -22.57 21.87
C GLN A 5 5.59 -21.58 21.00
N TRP A 6 4.89 -22.13 20.03
CA TRP A 6 3.98 -21.40 19.16
C TRP A 6 2.55 -21.69 19.61
N ASP A 7 1.72 -20.66 19.61
CA ASP A 7 0.28 -20.77 19.78
C ASP A 7 -0.42 -20.61 18.44
N SER A 8 -1.61 -21.19 18.36
CA SER A 8 -2.53 -21.02 17.24
C SER A 8 -3.89 -20.58 17.78
N ALA A 9 -4.48 -19.56 17.15
CA ALA A 9 -5.81 -19.08 17.48
C ALA A 9 -6.47 -18.49 16.23
N SER A 10 -7.79 -18.30 16.25
CA SER A 10 -8.45 -17.58 15.17
C SER A 10 -7.99 -16.12 15.15
N VAL A 11 -7.98 -15.50 13.98
CA VAL A 11 -7.67 -14.07 13.84
C VAL A 11 -8.66 -13.23 14.64
N ALA A 12 -9.93 -13.65 14.73
CA ALA A 12 -10.94 -13.01 15.57
C ALA A 12 -10.51 -12.97 17.05
N ASP A 13 -9.94 -14.05 17.56
CA ASP A 13 -9.48 -14.15 18.94
C ASP A 13 -8.19 -13.38 19.18
N CYS A 14 -7.44 -13.06 18.14
CA CYS A 14 -6.19 -12.30 18.21
C CYS A 14 -6.38 -10.79 18.13
N LEU A 15 -7.57 -10.28 17.80
CA LEU A 15 -7.78 -8.85 17.53
C LEU A 15 -8.90 -8.22 18.37
N VAL A 16 -8.84 -6.89 18.43
CA VAL A 16 -9.88 -5.99 18.92
C VAL A 16 -10.17 -4.98 17.82
N THR A 17 -11.45 -4.76 17.53
CA THR A 17 -11.87 -3.69 16.63
C THR A 17 -11.94 -2.37 17.38
N VAL A 18 -11.38 -1.31 16.80
CA VAL A 18 -11.48 0.04 17.34
C VAL A 18 -12.73 0.69 16.75
N PRO A 19 -13.70 1.12 17.59
CA PRO A 19 -14.89 1.79 17.10
C PRO A 19 -14.53 3.07 16.35
N THR A 20 -15.19 3.30 15.23
CA THR A 20 -15.12 4.56 14.46
C THR A 20 -16.35 5.43 14.69
N ALA A 21 -17.20 5.09 15.66
CA ALA A 21 -18.40 5.85 16.01
C ALA A 21 -18.00 7.28 16.40
N GLY A 22 -18.69 8.28 15.85
CA GLY A 22 -18.40 9.70 16.09
C GLY A 22 -17.32 10.32 15.19
N THR A 23 -16.68 9.54 14.30
CA THR A 23 -15.72 10.08 13.33
C THR A 23 -16.35 10.24 11.96
N THR A 24 -16.34 11.47 11.43
CA THR A 24 -16.94 11.78 10.13
C THR A 24 -16.09 11.21 9.01
N LYS A 25 -16.73 10.61 8.00
CA LYS A 25 -16.03 10.19 6.79
C LYS A 25 -15.73 11.39 5.90
N VAL A 26 -14.47 11.54 5.48
CA VAL A 26 -14.10 12.50 4.44
C VAL A 26 -14.59 11.97 3.08
N GLN A 27 -15.38 12.77 2.37
CA GLN A 27 -15.81 12.42 1.01
C GLN A 27 -14.65 12.61 0.01
N THR A 28 -14.53 11.73 -0.97
CA THR A 28 -13.44 11.76 -1.97
C THR A 28 -13.30 13.10 -2.68
N ARG A 29 -14.41 13.77 -3.01
CA ARG A 29 -14.41 15.12 -3.63
C ARG A 29 -13.75 16.21 -2.77
N ASN A 30 -13.64 15.98 -1.46
CA ASN A 30 -13.03 16.90 -0.50
C ASN A 30 -11.58 16.52 -0.20
N TYR A 31 -11.03 15.48 -0.84
CA TYR A 31 -9.63 15.12 -0.69
C TYR A 31 -8.76 16.21 -1.27
N LYS A 32 -7.74 16.60 -0.50
CA LYS A 32 -6.77 17.61 -0.89
C LYS A 32 -5.44 16.94 -1.23
N ALA A 33 -4.62 17.60 -2.06
CA ALA A 33 -3.35 17.06 -2.54
C ALA A 33 -2.26 16.94 -1.46
N ALA A 34 -2.23 17.88 -0.50
CA ALA A 34 -1.35 17.86 0.67
C ALA A 34 -2.01 18.66 1.81
N ARG A 35 -2.03 18.13 3.04
CA ARG A 35 -2.57 18.74 4.28
C ARG A 35 -2.03 18.07 5.55
N ARG A 36 -2.58 18.45 6.71
CA ARG A 36 -2.20 18.02 8.06
C ARG A 36 -2.45 16.53 8.35
N PHE A 37 -3.59 15.98 7.93
CA PHE A 37 -3.94 14.57 8.21
C PHE A 37 -4.06 13.74 6.93
N PRO A 38 -3.37 12.59 6.83
CA PRO A 38 -3.53 11.68 5.70
C PRO A 38 -4.91 11.02 5.79
N VAL A 39 -5.62 10.94 4.67
CA VAL A 39 -6.86 10.19 4.55
C VAL A 39 -6.54 8.75 4.18
N ILE A 40 -7.03 7.82 4.99
CA ILE A 40 -6.90 6.38 4.74
C ILE A 40 -8.29 5.81 4.48
N ASP A 41 -8.45 5.19 3.33
CA ASP A 41 -9.68 4.53 2.91
C ASP A 41 -9.47 3.02 2.73
N GLN A 42 -10.47 2.36 2.15
CA GLN A 42 -10.44 0.93 1.84
C GLN A 42 -9.65 0.61 0.56
N GLY A 43 -9.09 1.59 -0.16
CA GLY A 43 -8.32 1.38 -1.38
C GLY A 43 -6.93 0.78 -1.14
N ARG A 44 -6.23 0.40 -2.21
CA ARG A 44 -4.87 -0.19 -2.12
C ARG A 44 -3.76 0.82 -1.79
N ASN A 45 -3.98 2.10 -2.08
CA ASN A 45 -3.00 3.14 -1.78
C ASN A 45 -2.85 3.34 -0.28
N GLN A 46 -1.63 3.54 0.24
CA GLN A 46 -1.44 3.81 1.66
C GLN A 46 -2.16 5.08 2.13
N ILE A 47 -2.15 6.11 1.29
CA ILE A 47 -2.82 7.39 1.50
C ILE A 47 -3.68 7.66 0.27
N ALA A 48 -4.97 7.92 0.47
CA ALA A 48 -5.92 8.19 -0.61
C ALA A 48 -6.01 9.70 -0.94
N GLY A 49 -5.65 10.54 0.02
CA GLY A 49 -5.66 12.00 -0.07
C GLY A 49 -5.34 12.61 1.28
N TRP A 50 -5.63 13.89 1.46
CA TRP A 50 -5.37 14.60 2.70
C TRP A 50 -6.55 15.48 3.12
N THR A 51 -6.67 15.78 4.42
CA THR A 51 -7.68 16.69 4.97
C THR A 51 -7.13 17.49 6.15
N ASP A 52 -7.84 18.57 6.49
CA ASP A 52 -7.65 19.36 7.72
C ASP A 52 -8.82 19.19 8.70
N ASP A 53 -9.84 18.43 8.33
CA ASP A 53 -11.03 18.21 9.16
C ASP A 53 -10.70 17.35 10.37
N GLU A 54 -10.63 17.98 11.54
CA GLU A 54 -10.34 17.32 12.82
C GLU A 54 -11.45 16.35 13.25
N GLY A 55 -12.70 16.58 12.82
CA GLY A 55 -13.83 15.69 13.11
C GLY A 55 -13.76 14.35 12.38
N ALA A 56 -12.92 14.24 11.35
CA ALA A 56 -12.67 13.01 10.63
C ALA A 56 -11.46 12.22 11.16
N VAL A 57 -10.71 12.80 12.12
CA VAL A 57 -9.46 12.23 12.61
C VAL A 57 -9.71 11.10 13.59
N ILE A 58 -9.07 9.96 13.33
CA ILE A 58 -8.99 8.85 14.26
C ILE A 58 -7.90 9.16 15.29
N ASN A 59 -8.34 9.47 16.51
CA ASN A 59 -7.47 9.63 17.68
C ASN A 59 -7.65 8.42 18.59
N ALA A 60 -6.85 7.39 18.35
CA ALA A 60 -6.84 6.16 19.14
C ALA A 60 -5.39 5.75 19.42
N PRO A 61 -5.13 4.91 20.44
CA PRO A 61 -3.79 4.41 20.71
C PRO A 61 -3.18 3.74 19.47
N PHE A 62 -2.00 4.23 19.07
CA PHE A 62 -1.23 3.70 17.94
C PHE A 62 -0.19 2.68 18.43
N PRO A 63 0.27 1.76 17.55
CA PRO A 63 -0.10 1.61 16.14
C PRO A 63 -1.47 0.96 15.91
N LEU A 64 -2.03 1.18 14.73
CA LEU A 64 -3.26 0.56 14.25
C LEU A 64 -3.06 -0.10 12.90
N ILE A 65 -3.83 -1.15 12.64
CA ILE A 65 -3.92 -1.79 11.33
C ILE A 65 -5.27 -1.43 10.72
N VAL A 66 -5.25 -0.83 9.53
CA VAL A 66 -6.46 -0.54 8.76
C VAL A 66 -6.65 -1.64 7.73
N PHE A 67 -7.78 -2.33 7.79
CA PHE A 67 -8.18 -3.34 6.82
C PHE A 67 -9.28 -2.82 5.91
N GLY A 68 -9.00 -2.81 4.60
CA GLY A 68 -9.98 -2.46 3.58
C GLY A 68 -10.87 -3.66 3.23
N ASP A 69 -12.11 -3.65 3.69
CA ASP A 69 -13.03 -4.79 3.64
C ASP A 69 -13.32 -5.30 2.21
N HIS A 70 -13.31 -4.40 1.22
CA HIS A 70 -13.49 -4.75 -0.19
C HIS A 70 -12.19 -5.05 -0.95
N THR A 71 -11.03 -4.54 -0.51
CA THR A 71 -9.78 -4.68 -1.25
C THR A 71 -8.80 -5.67 -0.64
N ARG A 72 -9.06 -6.11 0.59
CA ARG A 72 -8.15 -6.91 1.43
C ARG A 72 -6.84 -6.19 1.76
N ALA A 73 -6.79 -4.87 1.56
CA ALA A 73 -5.59 -4.10 1.80
C ALA A 73 -5.36 -3.92 3.32
N PHE A 74 -4.16 -4.29 3.78
CA PHE A 74 -3.69 -4.03 5.14
C PHE A 74 -2.75 -2.81 5.14
N LYS A 75 -3.04 -1.82 5.99
CA LYS A 75 -2.21 -0.62 6.15
C LYS A 75 -1.80 -0.48 7.61
N PHE A 76 -0.50 -0.34 7.86
CA PHE A 76 0.04 -0.14 9.19
C PHE A 76 0.20 1.36 9.47
N VAL A 77 -0.48 1.86 10.49
CA VAL A 77 -0.59 3.29 10.76
C VAL A 77 -0.08 3.60 12.16
N LYS A 78 0.92 4.48 12.25
CA LYS A 78 1.64 4.83 13.49
C LYS A 78 1.27 6.21 14.05
N ARG A 79 0.33 6.92 13.42
CA ARG A 79 -0.02 8.32 13.72
C ARG A 79 -1.47 8.61 13.34
N SER A 80 -2.00 9.71 13.88
CA SER A 80 -3.35 10.19 13.54
C SER A 80 -3.57 10.30 12.04
N PHE A 81 -4.74 9.87 11.60
CA PHE A 81 -5.17 9.86 10.21
C PHE A 81 -6.67 10.07 10.14
N ALA A 82 -7.17 10.50 8.98
CA ALA A 82 -8.58 10.73 8.76
C ALA A 82 -9.25 9.53 8.08
N ARG A 83 -10.50 9.26 8.49
CA ARG A 83 -11.32 8.19 7.92
C ARG A 83 -11.82 8.57 6.53
N GLY A 84 -11.40 7.82 5.50
CA GLY A 84 -11.79 8.05 4.10
C GLY A 84 -12.94 7.18 3.58
N ALA A 85 -13.31 6.11 4.29
CA ALA A 85 -14.39 5.23 3.85
C ALA A 85 -15.11 4.57 5.03
N ASP A 86 -16.35 4.13 4.79
CA ASP A 86 -17.10 3.37 5.79
C ASP A 86 -16.64 1.92 5.90
N GLY A 87 -16.15 1.35 4.79
CA GLY A 87 -15.69 -0.04 4.70
C GLY A 87 -14.27 -0.31 5.20
N ILE A 88 -13.73 0.54 6.09
CA ILE A 88 -12.47 0.26 6.77
C ILE A 88 -12.74 -0.37 8.13
N GLN A 89 -11.94 -1.36 8.50
CA GLN A 89 -11.91 -1.92 9.85
C GLN A 89 -10.62 -1.49 10.53
N LEU A 90 -10.74 -0.88 11.71
CA LEU A 90 -9.59 -0.49 12.52
C LEU A 90 -9.28 -1.60 13.51
N LEU A 91 -8.09 -2.18 13.40
CA LEU A 91 -7.70 -3.38 14.11
C LEU A 91 -6.52 -3.08 15.03
N ARG A 92 -6.58 -3.63 16.24
CA ARG A 92 -5.46 -3.72 17.17
C ARG A 92 -5.32 -5.17 17.63
N PRO A 93 -4.12 -5.76 17.66
CA PRO A 93 -3.95 -7.07 18.29
C PRO A 93 -4.30 -7.02 19.78
N LYS A 94 -4.72 -8.15 20.34
CA LYS A 94 -4.83 -8.32 21.80
C LYS A 94 -3.44 -8.32 22.45
N SER A 95 -3.42 -8.17 23.77
CA SER A 95 -2.21 -8.33 24.58
C SER A 95 -1.53 -9.68 24.29
N GLY A 96 -0.20 -9.67 24.16
CA GLY A 96 0.59 -10.86 23.84
C GLY A 96 0.86 -11.05 22.34
N ILE A 97 0.33 -10.19 21.47
CA ILE A 97 0.65 -10.20 20.04
C ILE A 97 1.21 -8.84 19.63
N ASP A 98 2.41 -8.85 19.04
CA ASP A 98 3.07 -7.65 18.55
C ASP A 98 2.30 -7.09 17.32
N PRO A 99 1.99 -5.78 17.28
CA PRO A 99 1.27 -5.19 16.15
C PRO A 99 1.97 -5.33 14.80
N LEU A 100 3.30 -5.26 14.77
CA LEU A 100 4.04 -5.40 13.52
C LEU A 100 4.05 -6.86 13.06
N PHE A 101 4.13 -7.81 14.00
CA PHE A 101 3.96 -9.24 13.72
C PHE A 101 2.58 -9.52 13.12
N PHE A 102 1.50 -9.08 13.77
CA PHE A 102 0.15 -9.24 13.25
C PHE A 102 -0.01 -8.60 11.86
N TYR A 103 0.63 -7.46 11.61
CA TYR A 103 0.62 -6.84 10.29
C TYR A 103 1.30 -7.70 9.21
N ALA A 104 2.37 -8.40 9.56
CA ALA A 104 3.06 -9.33 8.65
C ALA A 104 2.14 -10.49 8.22
N CYS A 105 1.14 -10.83 9.03
CA CYS A 105 0.13 -11.86 8.73
C CYS A 105 -0.85 -11.47 7.62
N ARG A 106 -0.72 -10.30 6.99
CA ARG A 106 -1.39 -9.96 5.73
C ARG A 106 -1.10 -10.95 4.58
N ALA A 107 -0.09 -11.80 4.75
CA ALA A 107 0.21 -12.92 3.85
C ALA A 107 -0.83 -14.04 3.90
N ILE A 108 -1.76 -14.04 4.88
CA ILE A 108 -2.89 -14.97 4.93
C ILE A 108 -3.69 -14.84 3.64
N ASP A 109 -3.84 -15.95 2.92
CA ASP A 109 -4.62 -15.96 1.70
C ASP A 109 -6.11 -15.77 1.98
N LEU A 110 -6.63 -14.65 1.51
CA LEU A 110 -8.05 -14.30 1.56
C LEU A 110 -8.62 -14.45 0.16
N PRO A 111 -9.30 -15.57 -0.17
CA PRO A 111 -9.80 -15.80 -1.52
C PRO A 111 -10.81 -14.72 -1.94
N ALA A 112 -10.70 -14.27 -3.19
CA ALA A 112 -11.60 -13.27 -3.75
C ALA A 112 -12.98 -13.89 -4.00
N ARG A 113 -13.92 -13.71 -3.08
CA ARG A 113 -15.34 -14.06 -3.28
C ARG A 113 -16.14 -12.86 -3.79
N GLY A 114 -15.95 -12.46 -5.04
CA GLY A 114 -16.74 -11.37 -5.66
C GLY A 114 -16.77 -10.06 -4.87
N TYR A 115 -17.94 -9.41 -4.77
CA TYR A 115 -18.14 -8.13 -4.03
C TYR A 115 -18.25 -8.32 -2.49
N ASN A 116 -17.99 -9.52 -1.97
CA ASN A 116 -18.24 -9.80 -0.56
C ASN A 116 -17.27 -9.05 0.35
N ARG A 117 -17.78 -8.65 1.52
CA ARG A 117 -16.99 -8.14 2.63
C ARG A 117 -16.06 -9.24 3.13
N HIS A 118 -14.76 -8.96 3.15
CA HIS A 118 -13.74 -9.97 3.47
C HIS A 118 -13.36 -10.01 4.94
N PHE A 119 -13.85 -9.09 5.78
CA PHE A 119 -13.51 -9.07 7.20
C PHE A 119 -14.01 -10.31 7.95
N THR A 120 -15.20 -10.83 7.60
CA THR A 120 -15.71 -12.08 8.18
C THR A 120 -14.79 -13.25 7.84
N ILE A 121 -14.32 -13.33 6.59
CA ILE A 121 -13.39 -14.38 6.15
C ILE A 121 -12.05 -14.25 6.89
N LEU A 122 -11.54 -13.03 7.06
CA LEU A 122 -10.31 -12.79 7.80
C LEU A 122 -10.40 -13.31 9.23
N LYS A 123 -11.52 -13.06 9.91
CA LYS A 123 -11.75 -13.52 11.29
C LYS A 123 -11.74 -15.04 11.46
N GLU A 124 -12.19 -15.77 10.44
CA GLU A 124 -12.23 -17.24 10.44
C GLU A 124 -10.86 -17.89 10.18
N LYS A 125 -9.87 -17.12 9.73
CA LYS A 125 -8.52 -17.66 9.48
C LYS A 125 -7.82 -17.96 10.79
N GLU A 126 -6.99 -18.99 10.78
CA GLU A 126 -6.08 -19.29 11.88
C GLU A 126 -4.79 -18.49 11.74
N LEU A 127 -4.31 -18.02 12.89
CA LEU A 127 -3.04 -17.34 13.06
C LEU A 127 -2.16 -18.16 13.99
N THR A 128 -0.95 -18.47 13.54
CA THR A 128 0.08 -19.13 14.34
C THR A 128 1.18 -18.13 14.68
N PHE A 129 1.50 -17.99 15.96
CA PHE A 129 2.42 -16.97 16.46
C PHE A 129 3.28 -17.50 17.63
N PRO A 130 4.54 -17.05 17.76
CA PRO A 130 5.37 -17.37 18.93
C PRO A 130 4.73 -16.82 20.21
N ARG A 131 4.80 -17.56 21.32
CA ARG A 131 4.37 -17.07 22.65
C ARG A 131 5.19 -15.89 23.14
N ASP A 132 6.47 -15.86 22.77
CA ASP A 132 7.39 -14.80 23.17
C ASP A 132 7.22 -13.56 22.28
N ILE A 133 6.95 -12.42 22.92
CA ILE A 133 6.74 -11.14 22.25
C ILE A 133 8.05 -10.60 21.63
N ASP A 134 9.20 -10.90 22.24
CA ASP A 134 10.49 -10.47 21.71
C ASP A 134 10.83 -11.26 20.45
N GLU A 135 10.49 -12.55 20.41
CA GLU A 135 10.59 -13.38 19.20
C GLU A 135 9.66 -12.87 18.10
N GLN A 136 8.41 -12.52 18.42
CA GLN A 136 7.48 -11.89 17.47
C GLN A 136 8.06 -10.60 16.89
N ALA A 137 8.58 -9.70 17.73
CA ALA A 137 9.16 -8.43 17.31
C ALA A 137 10.39 -8.64 16.40
N ALA A 138 11.25 -9.61 16.74
CA ALA A 138 12.41 -9.96 15.93
C ALA A 138 12.00 -10.47 14.53
N ILE A 139 11.03 -11.39 14.45
CA ILE A 139 10.49 -11.90 13.18
C ILE A 139 9.90 -10.74 12.36
N ALA A 140 9.06 -9.93 12.99
CA ALA A 140 8.38 -8.82 12.34
C ALA A 140 9.35 -7.79 11.75
N GLU A 141 10.44 -7.48 12.47
CA GLU A 141 11.47 -6.56 12.01
C GLU A 141 12.27 -7.11 10.83
N VAL A 142 12.61 -8.41 10.83
CA VAL A 142 13.29 -9.06 9.69
C VAL A 142 12.41 -9.01 8.43
N LEU A 143 11.13 -9.33 8.55
CA LEU A 143 10.17 -9.28 7.43
C LEU A 143 10.04 -7.85 6.91
N ARG A 144 9.86 -6.88 7.81
CA ARG A 144 9.74 -5.47 7.45
C ARG A 144 11.00 -4.94 6.73
N ARG A 145 12.19 -5.31 7.20
CA ARG A 145 13.47 -4.90 6.54
C ARG A 145 13.56 -5.47 5.13
N THR A 146 13.17 -6.73 4.96
CA THR A 146 13.14 -7.40 3.66
C THR A 146 12.20 -6.69 2.70
N GLU A 147 10.96 -6.42 3.12
CA GLU A 147 9.97 -5.71 2.31
C GLU A 147 10.39 -4.28 1.97
N HIS A 148 10.97 -3.56 2.93
CA HIS A 148 11.48 -2.21 2.69
C HIS A 148 12.59 -2.21 1.63
N THR A 149 13.47 -3.21 1.67
CA THR A 149 14.56 -3.38 0.69
C THR A 149 14.00 -3.69 -0.70
N LEU A 150 13.04 -4.62 -0.79
CA LEU A 150 12.35 -4.95 -2.05
C LEU A 150 11.63 -3.72 -2.64
N GLY A 151 10.98 -2.92 -1.80
CA GLY A 151 10.33 -1.67 -2.21
C GLY A 151 11.31 -0.67 -2.83
N LYS A 152 12.50 -0.49 -2.21
CA LYS A 152 13.56 0.37 -2.75
C LYS A 152 14.10 -0.15 -4.08
N GLN A 153 14.33 -1.45 -4.20
CA GLN A 153 14.79 -2.06 -5.45
C GLN A 153 13.77 -1.85 -6.58
N ALA A 154 12.48 -2.03 -6.30
CA ALA A 154 11.42 -1.77 -7.27
C ALA A 154 11.37 -0.29 -7.72
N GLN A 155 11.65 0.66 -6.82
CA GLN A 155 11.75 2.09 -7.18
C GLN A 155 12.95 2.37 -8.08
N ILE A 156 14.11 1.81 -7.77
CA ILE A 156 15.32 1.94 -8.61
C ILE A 156 15.08 1.38 -10.01
N LEU A 157 14.47 0.19 -10.11
CA LEU A 157 14.14 -0.42 -11.40
C LEU A 157 13.20 0.46 -12.24
N ARG A 158 12.20 1.10 -11.61
CA ARG A 158 11.32 2.05 -12.31
C ARG A 158 12.09 3.27 -12.82
N ALA A 159 12.91 3.88 -11.97
CA ALA A 159 13.72 5.03 -12.34
C ALA A 159 14.69 4.72 -13.50
N LEU A 160 15.33 3.55 -13.48
CA LEU A 160 16.19 3.09 -14.57
C LEU A 160 15.41 2.86 -15.87
N HIS A 161 14.20 2.30 -15.79
CA HIS A 161 13.33 2.14 -16.95
C HIS A 161 12.92 3.48 -17.56
N ASP A 162 12.58 4.48 -16.73
CA ASP A 162 12.21 5.81 -17.18
C ASP A 162 13.42 6.55 -17.78
N LEU A 163 14.59 6.45 -17.16
CA LEU A 163 15.84 6.99 -17.70
C LEU A 163 16.19 6.37 -19.06
N LYS A 164 16.10 5.04 -19.18
CA LYS A 164 16.30 4.35 -20.46
C LYS A 164 15.34 4.89 -21.52
N ARG A 165 14.06 5.04 -21.18
CA ARG A 165 13.04 5.55 -22.11
C ARG A 165 13.32 6.99 -22.54
N ALA A 166 13.70 7.87 -21.61
CA ALA A 166 14.06 9.26 -21.90
C ALA A 166 15.31 9.34 -22.79
N THR A 167 16.37 8.59 -22.45
CA THR A 167 17.63 8.58 -23.21
C THR A 167 17.43 8.05 -24.62
N MET A 168 16.66 6.96 -24.78
CA MET A 168 16.32 6.42 -26.10
C MET A 168 15.53 7.43 -26.94
N ARG A 169 14.55 8.13 -26.33
CA ARG A 169 13.84 9.21 -27.02
C ARG A 169 14.81 10.29 -27.50
N GLN A 170 15.68 10.80 -26.62
CA GLN A 170 16.66 11.81 -27.00
C GLN A 170 17.59 11.35 -28.13
N LEU A 171 18.08 10.11 -28.07
CA LEU A 171 18.94 9.54 -29.10
C LEU A 171 18.28 9.50 -30.48
N PHE A 172 17.00 9.10 -30.54
CA PHE A 172 16.26 8.97 -31.80
C PHE A 172 15.56 10.27 -32.26
N THR A 173 15.42 11.29 -31.41
CA THR A 173 14.86 12.59 -31.81
C THR A 173 15.93 13.62 -32.15
N CYS A 174 17.09 13.58 -31.48
CA CYS A 174 18.13 14.60 -31.59
C CYS A 174 19.45 14.08 -32.17
N GLY A 175 19.53 12.80 -32.54
CA GLY A 175 20.77 12.18 -32.99
C GLY A 175 21.89 12.16 -31.92
N LEU A 176 23.02 11.52 -32.22
CA LEU A 176 24.17 11.43 -31.29
C LEU A 176 24.92 12.77 -31.10
N ARG A 177 24.64 13.79 -31.91
CA ARG A 177 25.33 15.09 -31.92
C ARG A 177 24.40 16.31 -31.78
N GLY A 178 23.12 16.12 -31.44
CA GLY A 178 22.16 17.23 -31.35
C GLY A 178 21.61 17.70 -32.70
N GLU A 179 21.87 16.96 -33.77
CA GLU A 179 21.35 17.25 -35.11
C GLU A 179 19.94 16.66 -35.27
N ALA A 180 19.00 17.48 -35.77
CA ALA A 180 17.65 16.99 -36.10
C ALA A 180 17.75 15.88 -37.14
N GLN A 181 17.20 14.70 -36.83
CA GLN A 181 17.23 13.56 -37.73
C GLN A 181 16.42 13.92 -38.99
N LYS A 182 17.08 13.94 -40.16
CA LYS A 182 16.41 14.20 -41.45
C LYS A 182 15.24 13.25 -41.61
N ASP A 183 14.05 13.82 -41.69
CA ASP A 183 12.81 13.10 -41.90
C ASP A 183 12.83 12.49 -43.32
N ARG A 184 13.12 11.19 -43.42
CA ARG A 184 13.17 10.46 -44.70
C ARG A 184 11.81 10.39 -45.42
N ARG A 185 10.76 11.03 -44.89
CA ARG A 185 9.47 11.15 -45.56
C ARG A 185 9.44 12.16 -46.71
N THR A 186 10.40 13.10 -46.80
CA THR A 186 10.38 14.13 -47.86
C THR A 186 11.23 13.81 -49.09
N GLU A 187 12.07 12.76 -49.07
CA GLU A 187 12.87 12.37 -50.24
C GLU A 187 12.08 11.48 -51.22
N GLY A 188 11.10 10.70 -50.78
CA GLY A 188 10.28 9.85 -51.67
C GLY A 188 9.17 10.58 -52.46
N GLN A 189 8.98 11.88 -52.24
CA GLN A 189 7.93 12.69 -52.88
C GLN A 189 8.45 13.68 -53.94
N ARG A 190 9.76 13.85 -54.06
CA ARG A 190 10.36 14.68 -55.13
C ARG A 190 10.63 13.89 -56.41
N ASP A 191 10.97 12.61 -56.30
CA ASP A 191 11.27 11.76 -57.48
C ASP A 191 10.03 11.37 -58.33
N ARG A 192 8.82 11.80 -57.95
CA ARG A 192 7.58 11.57 -58.74
C ARG A 192 7.09 12.80 -59.49
N ALA A 193 7.69 13.97 -59.30
CA ALA A 193 7.27 15.21 -59.98
C ALA A 193 8.05 15.50 -61.29
N ASP A 194 9.15 14.78 -61.54
CA ASP A 194 10.00 14.98 -62.73
C ASP A 194 9.81 13.87 -63.80
N ALA A 195 8.71 13.12 -63.74
CA ALA A 195 8.39 12.02 -64.65
C ALA A 195 7.05 12.14 -65.40
N GLU A 196 6.48 13.36 -65.48
CA GLU A 196 5.35 13.69 -66.38
C GLU A 196 5.79 14.63 -67.50
#